data_AF-A0A8T5EKC8-F1
#
_entry.id   AF-A0A8T5EKC8-F1
#
_cell.length_a   1.000
_cell.length_b   1.000
_cell.length_c   1.000
_cell.angle_alpha   90.00
_cell.angle_beta   90.00
_cell.angle_gamma   90.00
#
_symmetry.space_group_name_H-M   'P 1'
#
loop_
_entity.id
_entity.type
_entity.pdbx_description
1 polymer ?
#
loop_
_entity_poly.entity_id
_entity_poly.type
_entity_poly.pdbx_seq_one_letter_code
_entity_poly.pdbx_strand_id
1 'polypeptide(L)'
;MSLMDLDSINEHSPWWARGFAIILGAIVLLSIANLFYLEVFGINGINHYSFGNEPDNPGEYPVNGTDEEQRQYNYSIQEWDDYQSYLTMMNDLEDSHVTEVTQIFAGLAVIIGVPAIVMFWIQHEKMMQIGIAFGVTKVVGDVWTSYIASDIVASYMDSVPGGGDYSWIAKTSVFTSSMCGIFFIGLAVVLANMYQSKNQIPESGFHLNVNLIQNAED
;
A
#
# COMPACT_ATOMS: atom_id res chain seq x y z
N MET A 1 14.92 12.22 45.46
CA MET A 1 14.19 11.75 44.27
C MET A 1 14.81 10.42 43.91
N SER A 2 14.09 9.31 44.13
CA SER A 2 14.68 7.98 44.06
C SER A 2 14.87 7.56 42.60
N LEU A 3 15.90 6.76 42.30
CA LEU A 3 16.18 6.18 40.96
C LEU A 3 14.92 5.59 40.29
N MET A 4 13.97 5.11 41.09
CA MET A 4 12.68 4.56 40.67
C MET A 4 11.77 5.56 39.93
N ASP A 5 11.87 6.87 40.20
CA ASP A 5 11.07 7.89 39.52
C ASP A 5 11.57 8.15 38.08
N LEU A 6 12.89 8.12 37.85
CA LEU A 6 13.49 8.38 36.54
C LEU A 6 13.27 7.23 35.56
N ASP A 7 13.31 5.98 36.04
CA ASP A 7 12.99 4.79 35.23
C ASP A 7 11.51 4.79 34.80
N SER A 8 10.60 5.23 35.67
CA SER A 8 9.16 5.29 35.36
C SER A 8 8.80 6.34 34.30
N ILE A 9 9.55 7.44 34.22
CA ILE A 9 9.35 8.50 33.22
C ILE A 9 9.84 8.04 31.83
N ASN A 10 10.75 7.07 31.78
CA ASN A 10 11.44 6.61 30.58
C ASN A 10 11.01 5.20 30.12
N GLU A 11 10.09 4.56 30.84
CA GLU A 11 9.37 3.38 30.35
C GLU A 11 8.32 3.79 29.32
N HIS A 12 8.72 3.81 28.05
CA HIS A 12 7.77 3.98 26.96
C HIS A 12 6.66 2.92 27.05
N SER A 13 5.41 3.41 27.07
CA SER A 13 4.23 2.56 27.18
C SER A 13 4.26 1.46 26.11
N PRO A 14 4.07 0.18 26.50
CA PRO A 14 4.13 -0.93 25.58
C PRO A 14 3.03 -0.89 24.51
N TRP A 15 2.01 -0.07 24.73
CA TRP A 15 0.86 0.10 23.86
C TRP A 15 1.18 0.77 22.52
N TRP A 16 2.27 1.53 22.40
CA TRP A 16 2.68 2.10 21.11
C TRP A 16 3.12 1.02 20.12
N ALA A 17 4.04 0.13 20.53
CA ALA A 17 4.45 -1.00 19.71
C ALA A 17 3.29 -1.98 19.43
N ARG A 18 2.43 -2.24 20.42
CA ARG A 18 1.25 -3.10 20.24
C ARG A 18 0.20 -2.47 19.31
N GLY A 19 -0.02 -1.16 19.41
CA GLY A 19 -0.90 -0.42 18.50
C GLY A 19 -0.39 -0.48 17.07
N PHE A 20 0.92 -0.32 16.87
CA PHE A 20 1.53 -0.50 15.56
C PHE A 20 1.40 -1.94 15.04
N ALA A 21 1.59 -2.95 15.91
CA ALA A 21 1.38 -4.36 15.55
C ALA A 21 -0.06 -4.64 15.06
N ILE A 22 -1.07 -4.00 15.65
CA ILE A 22 -2.47 -4.11 15.19
C ILE A 22 -2.63 -3.52 13.79
N ILE A 23 -2.04 -2.36 13.53
CA ILE A 23 -2.06 -1.72 12.20
C ILE A 23 -1.38 -2.64 11.17
N LEU A 24 -0.20 -3.16 11.49
CA LEU A 24 0.49 -4.14 10.64
C LEU A 24 -0.38 -5.38 10.38
N GLY A 25 -1.06 -5.88 11.42
CA GLY A 25 -2.00 -6.99 11.32
C GLY A 25 -3.11 -6.73 10.31
N ALA A 26 -3.74 -5.56 10.37
CA ALA A 26 -4.76 -5.18 9.40
C ALA A 26 -4.20 -5.11 7.96
N ILE A 27 -3.02 -4.53 7.78
CA ILE A 27 -2.38 -4.43 6.45
C ILE A 27 -2.05 -5.82 5.90
N VAL A 28 -1.52 -6.72 6.71
CA VAL A 28 -1.21 -8.10 6.31
C VAL A 28 -2.48 -8.87 5.95
N LEU A 29 -3.55 -8.72 6.74
CA LEU A 29 -4.84 -9.34 6.42
C LEU A 29 -5.40 -8.84 5.09
N LEU A 30 -5.32 -7.53 4.82
CA LEU A 30 -5.71 -6.98 3.52
C LEU A 30 -4.84 -7.50 2.37
N SER A 31 -3.54 -7.67 2.59
CA SER A 31 -2.65 -8.30 1.60
C SER A 31 -3.01 -9.76 1.31
N ILE A 32 -3.41 -10.53 2.33
CA ILE A 32 -3.90 -11.90 2.17
C ILE A 32 -5.22 -11.89 1.38
N ALA A 33 -6.17 -11.03 1.76
CA ALA A 33 -7.42 -10.88 1.04
C ALA A 33 -7.20 -10.51 -0.44
N ASN A 34 -6.23 -9.62 -0.71
CA ASN A 34 -5.87 -9.23 -2.07
C ASN A 34 -5.31 -10.40 -2.90
N LEU A 35 -4.47 -11.27 -2.31
CA LEU A 35 -3.99 -12.48 -2.98
C LEU A 35 -5.16 -13.38 -3.41
N PHE A 36 -6.09 -13.65 -2.50
CA PHE A 36 -7.27 -14.45 -2.83
C PHE A 36 -8.19 -13.78 -3.83
N TYR A 37 -8.36 -12.45 -3.73
CA TYR A 37 -9.18 -11.70 -4.67
C TYR A 37 -8.65 -11.84 -6.10
N LEU A 38 -7.35 -11.58 -6.31
CA LEU A 38 -6.73 -11.69 -7.63
C LEU A 38 -6.71 -13.13 -8.15
N GLU A 39 -6.57 -14.14 -7.28
CA GLU A 39 -6.61 -15.55 -7.70
C GLU A 39 -8.01 -15.99 -8.12
N VAL A 40 -9.05 -15.57 -7.40
CA VAL A 40 -10.44 -16.00 -7.66
C VAL A 40 -11.08 -15.20 -8.78
N PHE A 41 -10.80 -13.90 -8.83
CA PHE A 41 -11.49 -12.96 -9.71
C PHE A 41 -10.60 -12.37 -10.82
N GLY A 42 -9.28 -12.57 -10.75
CA GLY A 42 -8.34 -11.97 -11.70
C GLY A 42 -8.31 -10.44 -11.65
N ILE A 43 -7.69 -9.83 -12.65
CA ILE A 43 -7.86 -8.38 -12.93
C ILE A 43 -9.33 -8.07 -13.27
N ASN A 44 -10.02 -9.05 -13.87
CA ASN A 44 -11.42 -8.98 -14.32
C ASN A 44 -12.44 -9.11 -13.18
N GLY A 45 -12.12 -8.64 -11.98
CA GLY A 45 -13.06 -8.72 -10.86
C GLY A 45 -14.38 -7.99 -11.11
N ILE A 46 -15.23 -7.90 -10.10
CA ILE A 46 -16.58 -7.34 -10.23
C ILE A 46 -16.50 -5.91 -10.82
N ASN A 47 -16.88 -5.76 -12.08
CA ASN A 47 -16.79 -4.51 -12.83
C ASN A 47 -17.98 -4.29 -13.76
N HIS A 48 -17.94 -3.20 -14.54
CA HIS A 48 -19.07 -2.77 -15.36
C HIS A 48 -19.48 -3.77 -16.44
N TYR A 49 -18.58 -4.63 -16.93
CA TYR A 49 -18.86 -5.65 -17.95
C TYR A 49 -18.70 -7.08 -17.39
N SER A 50 -18.89 -7.25 -16.08
CA SER A 50 -18.84 -8.56 -15.44
C SER A 50 -20.22 -9.21 -15.34
N PHE A 51 -20.27 -10.54 -15.47
CA PHE A 51 -21.47 -11.38 -15.31
C PHE A 51 -22.49 -11.30 -16.46
N GLY A 52 -22.05 -11.43 -17.71
CA GLY A 52 -22.94 -11.67 -18.85
C GLY A 52 -23.70 -10.42 -19.32
N ASN A 53 -23.17 -9.25 -18.99
CA ASN A 53 -23.68 -7.95 -19.42
C ASN A 53 -22.77 -7.30 -20.47
N GLU A 54 -21.97 -8.11 -21.18
CA GLU A 54 -21.18 -7.63 -22.32
C GLU A 54 -22.14 -7.22 -23.46
N PRO A 55 -21.91 -6.08 -24.13
CA PRO A 55 -22.72 -5.67 -25.27
C PRO A 55 -22.49 -6.61 -26.46
N ASP A 56 -23.53 -6.81 -27.27
CA ASP A 56 -23.44 -7.58 -28.50
C ASP A 56 -22.77 -6.77 -29.62
N ASN A 57 -22.01 -7.44 -30.49
CA ASN A 57 -21.46 -6.79 -31.68
C ASN A 57 -22.59 -6.40 -32.64
N PRO A 58 -22.78 -5.11 -32.95
CA PRO A 58 -23.90 -4.64 -33.76
C PRO A 58 -23.78 -4.96 -35.26
N GLY A 59 -22.64 -5.49 -35.72
CA GLY A 59 -22.42 -5.91 -37.09
C GLY A 59 -22.16 -4.74 -38.05
N GLU A 60 -22.59 -4.87 -39.31
CA GLU A 60 -22.41 -3.82 -40.32
C GLU A 60 -23.51 -2.76 -40.27
N TYR A 61 -23.16 -1.50 -40.54
CA TYR A 61 -24.13 -0.40 -40.60
C TYR A 61 -25.28 -0.71 -41.56
N PRO A 62 -26.55 -0.58 -41.14
CA PRO A 62 -27.70 -0.88 -41.99
C PRO A 62 -27.93 0.24 -43.02
N VAL A 63 -27.19 0.20 -44.13
CA VAL A 63 -27.22 1.21 -45.22
C VAL A 63 -28.63 1.39 -45.80
N ASN A 64 -29.41 0.30 -45.90
CA ASN A 64 -30.79 0.32 -46.39
C ASN A 64 -31.83 0.20 -45.25
N GLY A 65 -31.42 0.40 -43.99
CA GLY A 65 -32.30 0.36 -42.83
C GLY A 65 -33.16 1.62 -42.68
N THR A 66 -34.14 1.53 -41.80
CA THR A 66 -34.95 2.66 -41.34
C THR A 66 -34.13 3.63 -40.48
N ASP A 67 -34.60 4.88 -40.34
CA ASP A 67 -33.98 5.88 -39.46
C ASP A 67 -33.83 5.38 -38.01
N GLU A 68 -34.76 4.51 -37.57
CA GLU A 68 -34.72 3.90 -36.24
C GLU A 68 -33.65 2.82 -36.13
N GLU A 69 -33.53 1.92 -37.12
CA GLU A 69 -32.47 0.90 -37.16
C GLU A 69 -31.08 1.53 -37.22
N GLN A 70 -30.91 2.61 -37.97
CA GLN A 70 -29.65 3.35 -38.03
C GLN A 70 -29.31 4.04 -36.70
N ARG A 71 -30.32 4.57 -35.99
CA ARG A 71 -30.14 5.16 -34.67
C ARG A 71 -29.77 4.12 -33.62
N GLN A 72 -30.43 2.96 -33.63
CA GLN A 72 -30.12 1.85 -32.74
C GLN A 72 -28.71 1.33 -32.98
N TYR A 73 -28.31 1.18 -34.25
CA TYR A 73 -26.93 0.85 -34.61
C TYR A 73 -25.93 1.83 -33.97
N ASN A 74 -26.14 3.13 -34.14
CA ASN A 74 -25.25 4.16 -33.61
C ASN A 74 -25.12 4.13 -32.08
N TYR A 75 -26.18 3.75 -31.37
CA TYR A 75 -26.12 3.55 -29.92
C TYR A 75 -25.34 2.28 -29.56
N SER A 76 -25.66 1.16 -30.22
CA SER A 76 -25.00 -0.13 -29.96
C SER A 76 -23.52 -0.16 -30.34
N ILE A 77 -23.11 0.56 -31.39
CA ILE A 77 -21.69 0.64 -31.78
C ILE A 77 -20.88 1.44 -30.77
N GLN A 78 -21.48 2.46 -30.15
CA GLN A 78 -20.82 3.21 -29.09
C GLN A 78 -20.57 2.33 -27.85
N GLU A 79 -21.58 1.57 -27.40
CA GLU A 79 -21.41 0.62 -26.29
C GLU A 79 -20.39 -0.48 -26.63
N TRP A 80 -20.39 -0.96 -27.88
CA TRP A 80 -19.42 -1.95 -28.35
C TRP A 80 -17.98 -1.41 -28.38
N ASP A 81 -17.77 -0.18 -28.86
CA ASP A 81 -16.45 0.46 -28.90
C ASP A 81 -15.90 0.72 -27.49
N ASP A 82 -16.76 1.11 -26.54
CA ASP A 82 -16.40 1.24 -25.13
C ASP A 82 -15.98 -0.11 -24.53
N TYR A 83 -16.70 -1.19 -24.86
CA TYR A 83 -16.35 -2.55 -24.45
C TYR A 83 -15.02 -3.03 -25.06
N GLN A 84 -14.75 -2.76 -26.34
CA GLN A 84 -13.47 -3.09 -26.97
C GLN A 84 -12.30 -2.32 -26.33
N SER A 85 -12.52 -1.05 -25.99
CA SER A 85 -11.53 -0.23 -25.29
C SER A 85 -11.23 -0.78 -23.90
N TYR A 86 -12.26 -1.27 -23.20
CA TYR A 86 -12.11 -1.98 -21.93
C TYR A 86 -11.31 -3.28 -22.08
N LEU A 87 -11.61 -4.12 -23.08
CA LEU A 87 -10.84 -5.35 -23.35
C LEU A 87 -9.37 -5.05 -23.64
N THR A 88 -9.11 -3.97 -24.39
CA THR A 88 -7.74 -3.52 -24.68
C THR A 88 -7.01 -3.15 -23.39
N MET A 89 -7.63 -2.38 -22.50
CA MET A 89 -7.08 -2.07 -21.18
C MET A 89 -6.75 -3.34 -20.39
N MET A 90 -7.62 -4.35 -20.42
CA MET A 90 -7.40 -5.60 -19.69
C MET A 90 -6.20 -6.36 -20.23
N ASN A 91 -6.12 -6.49 -21.56
CA ASN A 91 -4.97 -7.13 -22.21
C ASN A 91 -3.68 -6.36 -21.88
N ASP A 92 -3.69 -5.03 -21.92
CA ASP A 92 -2.53 -4.22 -21.58
C ASP A 92 -2.12 -4.41 -20.10
N LEU A 93 -3.08 -4.51 -19.17
CA LEU A 93 -2.78 -4.80 -17.76
C LEU A 93 -2.20 -6.21 -17.58
N GLU A 94 -2.72 -7.21 -18.29
CA GLU A 94 -2.19 -8.58 -18.27
C GLU A 94 -0.77 -8.63 -18.85
N ASP A 95 -0.54 -8.03 -20.02
CA ASP A 95 0.76 -7.95 -20.70
C ASP A 95 1.79 -7.15 -19.89
N SER A 96 1.33 -6.21 -19.06
CA SER A 96 2.22 -5.47 -18.15
C SER A 96 2.68 -6.26 -16.93
N HIS A 97 2.17 -7.49 -16.75
CA HIS A 97 2.41 -8.36 -15.59
C HIS A 97 2.08 -7.70 -14.23
N VAL A 98 1.19 -6.70 -14.21
CA VAL A 98 0.85 -5.96 -12.97
C VAL A 98 0.27 -6.89 -11.90
N THR A 99 -0.48 -7.92 -12.29
CA THR A 99 -1.02 -8.94 -11.38
C THR A 99 0.07 -9.73 -10.69
N GLU A 100 1.02 -10.25 -11.46
CA GLU A 100 2.12 -11.07 -10.94
C GLU A 100 2.96 -10.24 -9.96
N VAL A 101 3.30 -9.02 -10.35
CA VAL A 101 4.00 -8.06 -9.52
C VAL A 101 3.22 -7.79 -8.22
N THR A 102 1.92 -7.52 -8.31
CA THR A 102 1.06 -7.28 -7.15
C THR A 102 1.03 -8.49 -6.21
N GLN A 103 0.91 -9.70 -6.75
CA GLN A 103 0.92 -10.94 -5.98
C GLN A 103 2.27 -11.21 -5.31
N ILE A 104 3.39 -10.96 -6.00
CA ILE A 104 4.74 -11.09 -5.44
C ILE A 104 4.90 -10.17 -4.23
N PHE A 105 4.55 -8.89 -4.37
CA PHE A 105 4.67 -7.93 -3.27
C PHE A 105 3.68 -8.20 -2.13
N ALA A 106 2.47 -8.66 -2.43
CA ALA A 106 1.53 -9.11 -1.41
C ALA A 106 2.06 -10.34 -0.65
N GLY A 107 2.64 -11.32 -1.33
CA GLY A 107 3.29 -12.48 -0.73
C GLY A 107 4.47 -12.09 0.16
N LEU A 108 5.36 -11.22 -0.33
CA LEU A 108 6.48 -10.68 0.47
C LEU A 108 5.99 -9.93 1.70
N ALA A 109 4.93 -9.13 1.57
CA ALA A 109 4.34 -8.43 2.70
C ALA A 109 3.81 -9.38 3.78
N VAL A 110 3.24 -10.54 3.40
CA VAL A 110 2.82 -11.56 4.36
C VAL A 110 4.03 -12.21 5.04
N ILE A 111 5.04 -12.62 4.25
CA ILE A 111 6.24 -13.30 4.74
C ILE A 111 7.01 -12.43 5.75
N ILE A 112 7.14 -11.13 5.48
CA ILE A 112 7.86 -10.20 6.35
C ILE A 112 6.94 -9.66 7.46
N GLY A 113 5.67 -9.42 7.14
CA GLY A 113 4.70 -8.76 8.01
C GLY A 113 4.29 -9.63 9.21
N VAL A 114 4.10 -10.94 9.03
CA VAL A 114 3.75 -11.83 10.15
C VAL A 114 4.83 -11.83 11.23
N PRO A 115 6.13 -12.06 10.92
CA PRO A 115 7.20 -11.89 11.89
C PRO A 115 7.28 -10.47 12.47
N ALA A 116 7.07 -9.42 11.67
CA ALA A 116 7.08 -8.05 12.17
C ALA A 116 6.02 -7.82 13.25
N ILE A 117 4.78 -8.27 13.04
CA ILE A 117 3.69 -8.19 14.01
C ILE A 117 4.09 -8.85 15.33
N VAL A 118 4.63 -10.08 15.28
CA VAL A 118 5.10 -10.81 16.47
C VAL A 118 6.18 -10.01 17.19
N MET A 119 7.18 -9.52 16.47
CA MET A 119 8.30 -8.76 17.05
C MET A 119 7.86 -7.44 17.68
N PHE A 120 6.91 -6.71 17.09
CA PHE A 120 6.33 -5.51 17.70
C PHE A 120 5.46 -5.83 18.92
N TRP A 121 4.73 -6.95 18.90
CA TRP A 121 3.88 -7.38 20.01
C TRP A 121 4.69 -7.71 21.27
N ILE A 122 5.81 -8.43 21.09
CA ILE A 122 6.73 -8.83 22.18
C ILE A 122 7.83 -7.80 22.44
N GLN A 123 7.91 -6.72 21.64
CA GLN A 123 8.93 -5.67 21.71
C GLN A 123 10.36 -6.19 21.60
N HIS A 124 10.58 -7.07 20.64
CA HIS A 124 11.90 -7.62 20.36
C HIS A 124 12.87 -6.54 19.87
N GLU A 125 14.16 -6.65 20.19
CA GLU A 125 15.20 -5.67 19.79
C GLU A 125 15.27 -5.43 18.27
N LYS A 126 14.85 -6.41 17.47
CA LYS A 126 14.83 -6.33 16.00
C LYS A 126 13.52 -5.79 15.41
N MET A 127 12.53 -5.42 16.24
CA MET A 127 11.21 -4.99 15.75
C MET A 127 11.28 -3.84 14.74
N MET A 128 12.17 -2.86 14.98
CA MET A 128 12.33 -1.73 14.08
C MET A 128 12.95 -2.13 12.74
N GLN A 129 13.94 -3.03 12.75
CA GLN A 129 14.60 -3.48 11.52
C GLN A 129 13.63 -4.22 10.60
N ILE A 130 12.85 -5.14 11.17
CA ILE A 130 11.86 -5.91 10.40
C ILE A 130 10.66 -5.05 10.00
N GLY A 131 10.27 -4.07 10.83
CA GLY A 131 9.23 -3.10 10.51
C GLY A 131 9.60 -2.18 9.36
N ILE A 132 10.85 -1.71 9.31
CA ILE A 132 11.38 -0.93 8.19
C ILE A 132 11.43 -1.80 6.93
N ALA A 133 11.90 -3.05 7.03
CA ALA A 133 11.90 -3.97 5.90
C ALA A 133 10.49 -4.17 5.33
N PHE A 134 9.51 -4.43 6.20
CA PHE A 134 8.10 -4.53 5.80
C PHE A 134 7.61 -3.25 5.11
N GLY A 135 7.88 -2.09 5.71
CA GLY A 135 7.50 -0.79 5.18
C GLY A 135 8.06 -0.54 3.79
N VAL A 136 9.37 -0.72 3.62
CA VAL A 136 10.03 -0.54 2.31
C VAL A 136 9.45 -1.49 1.28
N THR A 137 9.30 -2.78 1.60
CA THR A 137 8.69 -3.75 0.68
C THR A 137 7.29 -3.33 0.26
N LYS A 138 6.46 -2.87 1.20
CA LYS A 138 5.10 -2.41 0.91
C LYS A 138 5.07 -1.18 0.03
N VAL A 139 5.83 -0.14 0.38
CA VAL A 139 5.87 1.11 -0.38
C VAL A 139 6.37 0.90 -1.79
N VAL A 140 7.44 0.11 -1.95
CA VAL A 140 7.97 -0.20 -3.28
C VAL A 140 6.94 -0.96 -4.10
N GLY A 141 6.26 -1.95 -3.53
CA GLY A 141 5.22 -2.71 -4.22
C GLY A 141 4.03 -1.84 -4.65
N ASP A 142 3.50 -1.03 -3.73
CA ASP A 142 2.32 -0.20 -3.98
C ASP A 142 2.62 0.90 -5.02
N VAL A 143 3.79 1.54 -4.95
CA VAL A 143 4.21 2.57 -5.92
C VAL A 143 4.48 1.96 -7.29
N TRP A 144 5.16 0.82 -7.35
CA TRP A 144 5.52 0.17 -8.61
C TRP A 144 4.29 -0.37 -9.36
N THR A 145 3.37 -1.01 -8.65
CA THR A 145 2.09 -1.47 -9.22
C THR A 145 1.23 -0.31 -9.69
N SER A 146 1.15 0.78 -8.90
CA SER A 146 0.42 1.99 -9.30
C SER A 146 1.06 2.64 -10.54
N TYR A 147 2.39 2.67 -10.62
CA TYR A 147 3.10 3.25 -11.77
C TYR A 147 2.75 2.51 -13.06
N ILE A 148 2.80 1.18 -13.05
CA ILE A 148 2.44 0.35 -14.21
C ILE A 148 0.96 0.54 -14.60
N ALA A 149 0.04 0.45 -13.63
CA ALA A 149 -1.38 0.52 -13.91
C ALA A 149 -1.85 1.92 -14.34
N SER A 150 -1.22 2.98 -13.84
CA SER A 150 -1.73 4.35 -13.98
C SER A 150 -1.83 4.83 -15.43
N ASP A 151 -0.85 4.49 -16.28
CA ASP A 151 -0.86 4.91 -17.67
C ASP A 151 -1.85 4.10 -18.52
N ILE A 152 -1.97 2.81 -18.24
CA ILE A 152 -2.91 1.91 -18.92
C ILE A 152 -4.36 2.34 -18.62
N VAL A 153 -4.68 2.57 -17.35
CA VAL A 153 -6.01 3.03 -16.94
C VAL A 153 -6.29 4.45 -17.45
N ALA A 154 -5.29 5.34 -17.45
CA ALA A 154 -5.47 6.68 -18.02
C ALA A 154 -5.78 6.64 -19.52
N SER A 155 -5.08 5.80 -20.29
CA SER A 155 -5.32 5.61 -21.72
C SER A 155 -6.75 5.11 -21.99
N TYR A 156 -7.23 4.16 -21.20
CA TYR A 156 -8.62 3.72 -21.25
C TYR A 156 -9.60 4.86 -20.96
N MET A 157 -9.38 5.62 -19.88
CA MET A 157 -10.24 6.74 -19.52
C MET A 157 -10.28 7.81 -20.61
N ASP A 158 -9.16 8.09 -21.28
CA ASP A 158 -9.10 9.03 -22.40
C ASP A 158 -9.82 8.50 -23.66
N SER A 159 -9.94 7.18 -23.82
CA SER A 159 -10.61 6.55 -24.97
C SER A 159 -12.14 6.53 -24.88
N VAL A 160 -12.70 6.60 -23.67
CA VAL A 160 -14.15 6.50 -23.43
C VAL A 160 -14.80 7.90 -23.43
N PRO A 161 -15.99 8.08 -24.04
CA PRO A 161 -16.70 9.35 -24.06
C PRO A 161 -16.92 9.94 -22.65
N GLY A 162 -16.36 11.12 -22.39
CA GLY A 162 -16.45 11.80 -21.08
C GLY A 162 -15.49 11.26 -20.01
N GLY A 163 -14.67 10.24 -20.30
CA GLY A 163 -13.68 9.70 -19.38
C GLY A 163 -12.39 10.53 -19.29
N GLY A 164 -12.03 11.26 -20.36
CA GLY A 164 -10.80 12.08 -20.41
C GLY A 164 -10.76 13.21 -19.38
N ASP A 165 -11.91 13.71 -18.92
CA ASP A 165 -12.00 14.69 -17.83
C ASP A 165 -11.58 14.09 -16.47
N TYR A 166 -11.49 12.77 -16.38
CA TYR A 166 -11.19 12.01 -15.17
C TYR A 166 -9.89 11.21 -15.26
N SER A 167 -9.22 11.13 -16.42
CA SER A 167 -7.99 10.34 -16.60
C SER A 167 -6.83 10.78 -15.68
N TRP A 168 -6.84 12.05 -15.24
CA TRP A 168 -5.94 12.57 -14.22
C TRP A 168 -6.05 11.82 -12.88
N ILE A 169 -7.23 11.27 -12.53
CA ILE A 169 -7.45 10.51 -11.30
C ILE A 169 -6.57 9.25 -11.33
N ALA A 170 -6.54 8.53 -12.46
CA ALA A 170 -5.70 7.35 -12.62
C ALA A 170 -4.20 7.70 -12.44
N LYS A 171 -3.75 8.83 -12.98
CA LYS A 171 -2.36 9.32 -12.81
C LYS A 171 -2.04 9.74 -11.38
N THR A 172 -3.02 10.27 -10.63
CA THR A 172 -2.82 10.63 -9.21
C THR A 172 -2.74 9.43 -8.26
N SER A 173 -3.10 8.23 -8.72
CA SER A 173 -2.97 7.01 -7.90
C SER A 173 -1.53 6.77 -7.45
N VAL A 174 -0.53 6.99 -8.32
CA VAL A 174 0.90 6.88 -8.02
C VAL A 174 1.30 7.84 -6.88
N PHE A 175 0.78 9.06 -6.92
CA PHE A 175 1.03 10.06 -5.89
C PHE A 175 0.40 9.67 -4.55
N THR A 176 -0.84 9.18 -4.57
CA THR A 176 -1.56 8.71 -3.38
C THR A 176 -0.83 7.52 -2.73
N SER A 177 -0.42 6.53 -3.51
CA SER A 177 0.36 5.37 -3.01
C SER A 177 1.70 5.81 -2.40
N SER A 178 2.36 6.80 -3.00
CA SER A 178 3.60 7.38 -2.46
C SER A 178 3.38 8.10 -1.12
N MET A 179 2.25 8.82 -0.98
CA MET A 179 1.89 9.51 0.28
C MET A 179 1.63 8.54 1.43
N CYS A 180 0.93 7.42 1.16
CA CYS A 180 0.75 6.35 2.15
C CYS A 180 2.10 5.80 2.64
N GLY A 181 3.06 5.66 1.73
CA GLY A 181 4.41 5.24 2.09
C GLY A 181 5.19 6.23 2.95
N ILE A 182 5.11 7.53 2.63
CA ILE A 182 5.71 8.58 3.45
C ILE A 182 5.11 8.61 4.85
N PHE A 183 3.78 8.42 4.97
CA PHE A 183 3.13 8.32 6.28
C PHE A 183 3.65 7.13 7.09
N PHE A 184 3.82 5.98 6.46
CA PHE A 184 4.39 4.79 7.10
C PHE A 184 5.84 5.02 7.57
N ILE A 185 6.66 5.67 6.73
CA ILE A 185 8.04 6.04 7.09
C ILE A 185 8.05 7.04 8.24
N GLY A 186 7.15 8.04 8.24
CA GLY A 186 6.99 8.98 9.33
C GLY A 186 6.67 8.30 10.66
N LEU A 187 5.74 7.34 10.65
CA LEU A 187 5.43 6.51 11.83
C LEU A 187 6.65 5.69 12.28
N ALA A 188 7.39 5.09 11.35
CA ALA A 188 8.59 4.33 11.67
C ALA A 188 9.69 5.20 12.30
N VAL A 189 9.86 6.45 11.83
CA VAL A 189 10.81 7.41 12.42
C VAL A 189 10.39 7.83 13.82
N VAL A 190 9.10 8.09 14.05
CA VAL A 190 8.58 8.41 15.40
C VAL A 190 8.85 7.24 16.35
N LEU A 191 8.54 6.01 15.94
CA LEU A 191 8.79 4.81 16.73
C LEU A 191 10.30 4.58 16.96
N ALA A 192 11.14 4.80 15.95
CA ALA A 192 12.59 4.70 16.09
C ALA A 192 13.11 5.66 17.16
N ASN A 193 12.69 6.93 17.13
CA ASN A 193 13.09 7.92 18.13
C ASN A 193 12.59 7.58 19.53
N MET A 194 11.36 7.08 19.66
CA MET A 194 10.83 6.64 20.95
C MET A 194 11.61 5.45 21.51
N TYR A 195 11.98 4.46 20.70
CA TYR A 195 12.64 3.24 21.21
C TYR A 195 14.18 3.31 21.22
N GLN A 196 14.83 4.22 20.48
CA GLN A 196 16.29 4.47 20.58
C GLN A 196 16.69 5.27 21.81
N SER A 197 15.80 6.11 22.35
CA SER A 197 16.05 6.93 23.55
C SER A 197 16.51 6.12 24.77
N LYS A 198 16.25 4.81 24.82
CA LYS A 198 16.70 3.93 25.91
C LYS A 198 18.18 3.54 25.87
N ASN A 199 18.84 3.54 24.71
CA ASN A 199 20.20 3.01 24.56
C ASN A 199 21.31 4.07 24.60
N GLN A 200 20.96 5.36 24.77
CA GLN A 200 21.90 6.47 24.66
C GLN A 200 21.78 7.52 25.77
N ILE A 201 21.04 7.27 26.85
CA ILE A 201 21.11 8.17 28.00
C ILE A 201 22.45 7.89 28.70
N PRO A 202 23.44 8.80 28.64
CA PRO A 202 24.65 8.62 29.45
C PRO A 202 24.21 8.54 30.90
N GLU A 203 24.77 7.59 31.67
CA GLU A 203 24.67 7.65 33.13
C GLU A 203 25.03 9.07 33.55
N SER A 204 24.09 9.73 34.24
CA SER A 204 24.22 11.08 34.75
C SER A 204 25.64 11.32 35.26
N GLY A 205 26.34 12.31 34.69
CA GLY A 205 27.69 12.74 35.08
C GLY A 205 27.81 13.25 36.52
N PHE A 206 26.75 13.13 37.32
CA PHE A 206 26.74 13.39 38.76
C PHE A 206 27.21 12.19 39.61
N HIS A 207 27.47 11.02 39.02
CA HIS A 207 28.12 9.88 39.70
C HIS A 207 29.64 9.84 39.48
N LEU A 208 30.29 11.01 39.49
CA LEU A 208 31.74 11.07 39.73
C LEU A 208 31.98 10.56 41.16
N ASN A 209 32.44 9.31 41.28
CA ASN A 209 33.09 8.81 42.49
C ASN A 209 34.35 9.66 42.72
N VAL A 210 34.17 10.79 43.39
CA VAL A 210 35.28 11.54 43.95
C VAL A 210 35.82 10.66 45.08
N ASN A 211 36.82 9.84 44.76
CA ASN A 211 37.77 9.37 45.76
C ASN A 211 38.42 10.64 46.32
N LEU A 212 37.82 11.21 47.36
CA LEU A 212 38.47 12.14 48.24
C LEU A 212 39.61 11.36 48.87
N ILE A 213 40.77 11.41 48.22
CA ILE A 213 42.04 11.04 48.81
C ILE A 213 42.13 11.89 50.07
N GLN A 214 41.87 11.25 51.20
CA GLN A 214 42.11 11.78 52.53
C GLN A 214 43.62 11.83 52.73
N ASN A 215 44.27 12.78 52.04
CA ASN A 215 45.58 13.30 52.37
C ASN A 215 45.36 14.70 52.95
N ALA A 216 44.81 14.74 54.16
CA ALA A 216 45.09 15.80 55.12
C ALA A 216 46.01 15.12 56.14
N GLU A 217 47.31 15.28 55.93
CA GLU A 217 48.19 16.21 56.67
C GLU A 217 48.92 15.43 57.77
N ASP A 218 50.24 15.41 57.64
CA ASP A 218 51.31 15.33 58.64
C ASP A 218 51.20 14.40 59.85
#